data_AF-K1UQX8-F1
#
_entry.id   AF-K1UQX8-F1
#
_cell.length_a   1.000
_cell.length_b   1.000
_cell.length_c   1.000
_cell.angle_alpha   90.00
_cell.angle_beta   90.00
_cell.angle_gamma   90.00
#
_symmetry.space_group_name_H-M   'P 1'
#
loop_
_entity.id
_entity.type
_entity.pdbx_description
1 polymer ?
#
loop_
_entity_poly.entity_id
_entity_poly.type
_entity_poly.pdbx_seq_one_letter_code
_entity_poly.pdbx_strand_id
1 'polypeptide(L)'
;MSAADRFVNFKQGDLLLNANNRVEIYMDTNDCKGVNYAAHALLKDIKSVSGATATLTSDAGFQKKADTARPAILVGTIGHSAIIDQLVKQKRINGNLLKGKREKFIITLIDGQLVIAGSDRRGTIYGIYELSQQMGVSPWYDWADVPVE
;
A
#
# COMPACT_ATOMS: atom_id res chain seq x y z
N MET A 1 14.37 12.86 -5.27
CA MET A 1 13.30 13.53 -4.50
C MET A 1 12.24 12.50 -4.22
N SER A 2 11.83 12.33 -2.96
CA SER A 2 10.71 11.46 -2.57
C SER A 2 9.40 12.22 -2.80
N ALA A 3 8.32 11.56 -3.22
CA ALA A 3 7.03 12.23 -3.45
C ALA A 3 6.26 12.51 -2.14
N ALA A 4 6.66 11.86 -1.03
CA ALA A 4 6.19 12.12 0.32
C ALA A 4 7.36 12.28 1.30
N ASP A 5 7.13 12.90 2.46
CA ASP A 5 8.09 12.92 3.56
C ASP A 5 8.40 11.49 4.03
N ARG A 6 9.55 11.29 4.67
CA ARG A 6 9.96 9.97 5.14
C ARG A 6 9.00 9.43 6.21
N PHE A 7 8.32 8.34 5.90
CA PHE A 7 7.40 7.62 6.78
C PHE A 7 7.83 6.17 7.06
N VAL A 8 8.89 5.67 6.41
CA VAL A 8 9.47 4.34 6.71
C VAL A 8 10.69 4.45 7.64
N ASN A 9 10.71 3.60 8.67
CA ASN A 9 11.79 3.50 9.65
C ASN A 9 12.00 2.02 10.07
N PHE A 10 13.25 1.60 10.22
CA PHE A 10 13.63 0.20 10.51
C PHE A 10 13.86 -0.09 12.01
N LYS A 11 13.72 0.91 12.88
CA LYS A 11 13.97 0.79 14.34
C LYS A 11 12.71 0.98 15.17
N GLN A 12 11.85 1.93 14.80
CA GLN A 12 10.65 2.29 15.54
C GLN A 12 9.56 2.82 14.61
N GLY A 13 8.30 2.74 15.03
CA GLY A 13 7.18 3.30 14.30
C GLY A 13 5.84 2.86 14.89
N ASP A 14 4.76 3.37 14.30
CA ASP A 14 3.39 3.08 14.76
C ASP A 14 2.86 1.73 14.26
N LEU A 15 3.49 1.14 13.23
CA LEU A 15 3.10 -0.12 12.61
C LEU A 15 4.34 -0.96 12.25
N LEU A 16 4.36 -2.23 12.68
CA LEU A 16 5.31 -3.23 12.22
C LEU A 16 4.71 -4.01 11.04
N LEU A 17 5.22 -3.77 9.82
CA LEU A 17 4.65 -4.34 8.60
C LEU A 17 4.86 -5.86 8.47
N ASN A 18 6.02 -6.39 8.90
CA ASN A 18 6.44 -7.78 8.70
C ASN A 18 6.39 -8.63 9.98
N ALA A 19 5.40 -8.40 10.83
CA ALA A 19 5.19 -9.21 12.03
C ALA A 19 5.15 -10.72 11.67
N ASN A 20 5.86 -11.55 12.44
CA ASN A 20 6.01 -12.99 12.17
C ASN A 20 6.56 -13.35 10.78
N ASN A 21 7.36 -12.46 10.18
CA ASN A 21 7.96 -12.62 8.86
C ASN A 21 6.90 -12.80 7.74
N ARG A 22 5.74 -12.17 7.90
CA ARG A 22 4.63 -12.20 6.92
C ARG A 22 4.06 -10.81 6.71
N VAL A 23 3.69 -10.51 5.47
CA VAL A 23 2.96 -9.29 5.11
C VAL A 23 1.79 -9.67 4.22
N GLU A 24 0.59 -9.24 4.56
CA GLU A 24 -0.58 -9.41 3.70
C GLU A 24 -1.03 -8.04 3.18
N ILE A 25 -1.19 -7.95 1.87
CA ILE A 25 -1.66 -6.75 1.17
C ILE A 25 -3.06 -7.03 0.65
N TYR A 26 -4.01 -6.16 0.97
CA TYR A 26 -5.34 -6.18 0.39
C TYR A 26 -5.37 -5.36 -0.90
N MET A 27 -6.02 -5.92 -1.93
CA MET A 27 -6.45 -5.20 -3.11
C MET A 27 -7.85 -5.69 -3.53
N ASP A 28 -8.74 -4.75 -3.86
CA ASP A 28 -10.05 -5.09 -4.41
C ASP A 28 -9.90 -5.69 -5.81
N THR A 29 -10.60 -6.79 -6.09
CA THR A 29 -10.61 -7.44 -7.41
C THR A 29 -11.18 -6.55 -8.51
N ASN A 30 -11.99 -5.55 -8.15
CA ASN A 30 -12.57 -4.58 -9.08
C ASN A 30 -11.67 -3.38 -9.35
N ASP A 31 -10.51 -3.29 -8.68
CA ASP A 31 -9.57 -2.21 -8.91
C ASP A 31 -8.88 -2.32 -10.29
N CYS A 32 -8.22 -1.25 -10.69
CA CYS A 32 -7.57 -1.15 -11.98
C CYS A 32 -6.48 -2.22 -12.15
N LYS A 33 -6.47 -2.93 -13.29
CA LYS A 33 -5.45 -3.95 -13.62
C LYS A 33 -4.00 -3.47 -13.43
N GLY A 34 -3.73 -2.20 -13.71
CA GLY A 34 -2.40 -1.59 -13.49
C GLY A 34 -1.95 -1.60 -12.03
N VAL A 35 -2.88 -1.42 -11.09
CA VAL A 35 -2.62 -1.48 -9.64
C VAL A 35 -2.25 -2.90 -9.23
N ASN A 36 -2.83 -3.92 -9.87
CA ASN A 36 -2.49 -5.32 -9.60
C ASN A 36 -1.02 -5.61 -9.90
N TYR A 37 -0.50 -5.13 -11.03
CA TYR A 37 0.91 -5.28 -11.38
C TYR A 37 1.83 -4.58 -10.37
N ALA A 38 1.49 -3.36 -9.96
CA ALA A 38 2.25 -2.61 -8.96
C ALA A 38 2.21 -3.31 -7.59
N ALA A 39 1.05 -3.84 -7.17
CA ALA A 39 0.92 -4.59 -5.92
C ALA A 39 1.79 -5.85 -5.95
N HIS A 40 1.84 -6.58 -7.08
CA HIS A 40 2.74 -7.74 -7.22
C HIS A 40 4.22 -7.36 -7.21
N ALA A 41 4.58 -6.18 -7.74
CA ALA A 41 5.95 -5.66 -7.60
C ALA A 41 6.26 -5.40 -6.12
N LEU A 42 5.36 -4.73 -5.39
CA LEU A 42 5.51 -4.49 -3.95
C LEU A 42 5.66 -5.79 -3.13
N LEU A 43 4.99 -6.89 -3.51
CA LEU A 43 5.21 -8.19 -2.85
C LEU A 43 6.67 -8.66 -2.98
N LYS A 44 7.26 -8.50 -4.17
CA LYS A 44 8.66 -8.87 -4.42
C LYS A 44 9.59 -7.94 -3.65
N ASP A 45 9.32 -6.65 -3.67
CA ASP A 45 10.09 -5.61 -2.97
C ASP A 45 10.15 -5.89 -1.46
N ILE A 46 9.01 -6.16 -0.84
CA ILE A 46 8.93 -6.53 0.59
C ILE A 46 9.76 -7.77 0.88
N LYS A 47 9.66 -8.80 0.03
CA LYS A 47 10.43 -10.03 0.19
C LYS A 47 11.94 -9.76 0.07
N SER A 48 12.36 -8.91 -0.86
CA SER A 48 13.76 -8.55 -1.06
C SER A 48 14.34 -7.77 0.12
N VAL A 49 13.60 -6.79 0.66
CA VAL A 49 14.05 -5.95 1.79
C VAL A 49 14.05 -6.72 3.11
N SER A 50 13.00 -7.50 3.37
CA SER A 50 12.74 -8.02 4.73
C SER A 50 12.85 -9.54 4.86
N GLY A 51 12.94 -10.28 3.75
CA GLY A 51 12.83 -11.75 3.74
C GLY A 51 11.42 -12.27 4.08
N ALA A 52 10.44 -11.38 4.31
CA ALA A 52 9.09 -11.76 4.68
C ALA A 52 8.32 -12.38 3.51
N THR A 53 7.43 -13.33 3.85
CA THR A 53 6.46 -13.85 2.88
C THR A 53 5.36 -12.81 2.69
N ALA A 54 5.32 -12.19 1.52
CA ALA A 54 4.30 -11.23 1.15
C ALA A 54 3.21 -11.89 0.28
N THR A 55 1.94 -11.68 0.61
CA THR A 55 0.79 -12.22 -0.15
C THR A 55 -0.24 -11.14 -0.48
N LEU A 56 -0.97 -11.34 -1.58
CA LEU A 56 -2.12 -10.51 -1.95
C LEU A 56 -3.42 -11.20 -1.56
N THR A 57 -4.37 -10.45 -1.02
CA THR A 57 -5.73 -10.92 -0.70
C THR A 57 -6.78 -9.95 -1.21
N SER A 58 -7.97 -10.47 -1.51
CA SER A 58 -9.18 -9.68 -1.75
C SER A 58 -10.18 -9.75 -0.59
N ASP A 59 -9.77 -10.34 0.54
CA ASP A 59 -10.49 -10.29 1.80
C ASP A 59 -9.92 -9.16 2.67
N ALA A 60 -10.66 -8.07 2.78
CA ALA A 60 -10.25 -6.89 3.53
C ALA A 60 -10.24 -7.12 5.06
N GLY A 61 -10.81 -8.23 5.55
CA GLY A 61 -10.82 -8.58 6.97
C GLY A 61 -11.76 -7.73 7.84
N PHE A 62 -12.72 -7.00 7.26
CA PHE A 62 -13.64 -6.14 8.02
C PHE A 62 -14.71 -6.92 8.80
N GLN A 63 -14.96 -8.18 8.46
CA GLN A 63 -15.88 -9.07 9.19
C GLN A 63 -15.18 -10.02 10.18
N LYS A 64 -13.84 -9.97 10.22
CA LYS A 64 -13.03 -10.84 11.06
C LYS A 64 -13.02 -10.31 12.49
N LYS A 65 -13.37 -11.16 13.48
CA LYS A 65 -13.22 -10.87 14.92
C LYS A 65 -11.78 -10.42 15.20
N ALA A 66 -11.57 -9.67 16.28
CA ALA A 66 -10.28 -9.10 16.70
C ALA A 66 -9.08 -10.07 16.68
N ASP A 67 -9.33 -11.39 16.75
CA ASP A 67 -8.29 -12.44 16.72
C ASP A 67 -7.86 -12.93 15.33
N THR A 68 -8.44 -12.40 14.26
CA THR A 68 -8.08 -12.80 12.89
C THR A 68 -7.24 -11.70 12.24
N ALA A 69 -6.04 -12.07 11.78
CA ALA A 69 -5.08 -11.14 11.19
C ALA A 69 -5.71 -10.36 10.03
N ARG A 70 -5.68 -9.03 10.13
CA ARG A 70 -6.05 -8.13 9.04
C ARG A 70 -4.85 -7.90 8.13
N PRO A 71 -5.07 -7.62 6.84
CA PRO A 71 -3.99 -7.21 5.94
C PRO A 71 -3.26 -5.99 6.51
N ALA A 72 -1.94 -6.02 6.55
CA ALA A 72 -1.14 -4.90 7.06
C ALA A 72 -1.21 -3.67 6.14
N ILE A 73 -1.44 -3.89 4.84
CA ILE A 73 -1.48 -2.84 3.81
C ILE A 73 -2.81 -2.95 3.04
N LEU A 74 -3.52 -1.83 2.89
CA LEU A 74 -4.69 -1.70 2.01
C LEU A 74 -4.31 -0.80 0.83
N VAL A 75 -4.41 -1.30 -0.40
CA VAL A 75 -4.20 -0.50 -1.61
C VAL A 75 -5.50 -0.34 -2.39
N GLY A 76 -5.75 0.86 -2.92
CA GLY A 76 -6.77 0.99 -3.95
C GLY A 76 -7.04 2.38 -4.50
N THR A 77 -7.85 2.41 -5.53
CA THR A 77 -8.26 3.61 -6.28
C THR A 77 -9.69 4.00 -5.91
N ILE A 78 -9.93 5.29 -5.65
CA ILE A 78 -11.30 5.81 -5.43
C ILE A 78 -12.19 5.46 -6.62
N GLY A 79 -13.40 5.01 -6.34
CA GLY A 79 -14.41 4.61 -7.32
C GLY A 79 -14.23 3.21 -7.92
N HIS A 80 -13.14 2.52 -7.56
CA HIS A 80 -12.87 1.15 -8.02
C HIS A 80 -12.61 0.17 -6.87
N SER A 81 -12.11 0.65 -5.74
CA SER A 81 -11.91 -0.14 -4.52
C SER A 81 -13.03 0.15 -3.52
N ALA A 82 -13.87 -0.85 -3.25
CA ALA A 82 -15.00 -0.72 -2.34
C ALA A 82 -14.55 -0.32 -0.93
N ILE A 83 -13.36 -0.78 -0.51
CA ILE A 83 -12.85 -0.44 0.81
C ILE A 83 -12.36 1.00 0.91
N ILE A 84 -11.67 1.50 -0.12
CA ILE A 84 -11.23 2.89 -0.14
C ILE A 84 -12.46 3.82 -0.19
N ASP A 85 -13.46 3.46 -0.99
CA ASP A 85 -14.72 4.20 -1.04
C ASP A 85 -15.46 4.19 0.29
N GLN A 86 -15.43 3.07 1.02
CA GLN A 86 -16.00 2.99 2.36
C GLN A 86 -15.26 3.89 3.36
N LEU A 87 -13.92 3.89 3.36
CA LEU A 87 -13.11 4.76 4.22
C LEU A 87 -13.36 6.25 3.92
N VAL A 88 -13.56 6.61 2.65
CA VAL A 88 -13.97 7.96 2.24
C VAL A 88 -15.38 8.31 2.74
N LYS A 89 -16.35 7.41 2.56
CA LYS A 89 -17.73 7.60 3.05
C LYS A 89 -17.79 7.77 4.57
N GLN A 90 -16.96 7.02 5.30
CA GLN A 90 -16.81 7.12 6.75
C GLN A 90 -15.98 8.34 7.19
N LYS A 91 -15.52 9.19 6.26
CA LYS A 91 -14.67 10.37 6.51
C LYS A 91 -13.33 10.05 7.18
N ARG A 92 -12.87 8.80 7.10
CA ARG A 92 -11.56 8.35 7.60
C ARG A 92 -10.43 8.74 6.65
N ILE A 93 -10.77 8.86 5.36
CA ILE A 93 -9.94 9.50 4.34
C ILE A 93 -10.71 10.71 3.82
N ASN A 94 -10.05 11.87 3.75
CA ASN A 94 -10.65 13.05 3.15
C ASN A 94 -10.68 12.91 1.62
N GLY A 95 -11.79 12.39 1.07
CA GLY A 95 -11.96 12.15 -0.37
C GLY A 95 -11.81 13.39 -1.24
N ASN A 96 -12.00 14.61 -0.72
CA ASN A 96 -11.81 15.86 -1.48
C ASN A 96 -10.34 16.09 -1.87
N LEU A 97 -9.41 15.47 -1.15
CA LEU A 97 -7.99 15.53 -1.47
C LEU A 97 -7.64 14.69 -2.70
N LEU A 98 -8.49 13.75 -3.11
CA LEU A 98 -8.25 12.81 -4.21
C LEU A 98 -9.24 13.00 -5.36
N LYS A 99 -10.53 13.25 -5.08
CA LYS A 99 -11.57 13.36 -6.11
C LYS A 99 -11.29 14.50 -7.07
N GLY A 100 -11.28 14.18 -8.37
CA GLY A 100 -10.99 15.14 -9.45
C GLY A 100 -9.53 15.61 -9.50
N LYS A 101 -8.63 15.01 -8.71
CA LYS A 101 -7.19 15.26 -8.80
C LYS A 101 -6.57 14.25 -9.76
N ARG A 102 -5.50 14.69 -10.43
CA ARG A 102 -4.74 13.86 -11.35
C ARG A 102 -3.54 13.27 -10.63
N GLU A 103 -3.37 11.95 -10.74
CA GLU A 103 -2.18 11.21 -10.33
C GLU A 103 -1.78 11.41 -8.86
N LYS A 104 -2.75 11.73 -8.00
CA LYS A 104 -2.51 12.00 -6.60
C LYS A 104 -2.77 10.76 -5.76
N PHE A 105 -2.04 10.62 -4.67
CA PHE A 105 -2.27 9.57 -3.68
C PHE A 105 -2.21 10.12 -2.26
N ILE A 106 -2.71 9.31 -1.33
CA ILE A 106 -2.58 9.49 0.12
C ILE A 106 -2.03 8.18 0.68
N ILE A 107 -1.04 8.30 1.57
CA ILE A 107 -0.54 7.22 2.41
C ILE A 107 -0.85 7.61 3.85
N THR A 108 -1.53 6.75 4.59
CA THR A 108 -1.92 7.04 5.98
C THR A 108 -2.12 5.76 6.78
N LEU A 109 -2.10 5.86 8.12
CA LEU A 109 -2.39 4.74 9.02
C LEU A 109 -3.83 4.84 9.52
N ILE A 110 -4.56 3.73 9.41
CA ILE A 110 -5.96 3.60 9.84
C ILE A 110 -6.12 2.26 10.55
N ASP A 111 -6.46 2.28 11.85
CA ASP A 111 -6.63 1.07 12.70
C ASP A 111 -5.46 0.07 12.64
N GLY A 112 -4.22 0.57 12.59
CA GLY A 112 -3.05 -0.31 12.49
C GLY A 112 -2.86 -0.94 11.10
N GLN A 113 -3.45 -0.37 10.06
CA GLN A 113 -3.22 -0.75 8.66
C GLN A 113 -2.68 0.45 7.88
N LEU A 114 -1.70 0.21 7.02
CA LEU A 114 -1.20 1.21 6.08
C LEU A 114 -2.12 1.28 4.88
N VAL A 115 -2.74 2.43 4.66
CA VAL A 115 -3.68 2.65 3.56
C VAL A 115 -3.05 3.53 2.49
N ILE A 116 -3.02 3.02 1.26
CA ILE A 116 -2.58 3.73 0.06
C ILE A 116 -3.81 3.93 -0.84
N ALA A 117 -4.27 5.17 -0.93
CA ALA A 117 -5.45 5.55 -1.70
C ALA A 117 -5.09 6.50 -2.85
N GLY A 118 -5.37 6.13 -4.10
CA GLY A 118 -5.14 6.97 -5.27
C GLY A 118 -6.39 7.66 -5.80
N SER A 119 -6.19 8.82 -6.44
CA SER A 119 -7.23 9.57 -7.16
C SER A 119 -7.63 8.91 -8.48
N ASP A 120 -6.67 8.23 -9.10
CA ASP A 120 -6.80 7.45 -10.32
C ASP A 120 -5.79 6.30 -10.32
N ARG A 121 -5.84 5.45 -11.35
CA ARG A 121 -4.95 4.29 -11.50
C ARG A 121 -3.47 4.63 -11.31
N ARG A 122 -3.00 5.74 -11.87
CA ARG A 122 -1.57 6.12 -11.79
C ARG A 122 -1.22 6.66 -10.42
N GLY A 123 -2.12 7.45 -9.81
CA GLY A 123 -1.96 7.89 -8.42
C GLY A 123 -1.74 6.72 -7.47
N THR A 124 -2.60 5.68 -7.54
CA THR A 124 -2.44 4.48 -6.70
C THR A 124 -1.11 3.78 -6.95
N ILE A 125 -0.71 3.61 -8.21
CA ILE A 125 0.58 3.01 -8.59
C ILE A 125 1.76 3.82 -8.04
N TYR A 126 1.72 5.14 -8.13
CA TYR A 126 2.76 6.01 -7.57
C TYR A 126 2.83 5.91 -6.05
N GLY A 127 1.69 5.80 -5.36
CA GLY A 127 1.69 5.57 -3.91
C GLY A 127 2.31 4.22 -3.52
N ILE A 128 2.08 3.17 -4.32
CA ILE A 128 2.71 1.86 -4.11
C ILE A 128 4.24 1.97 -4.27
N TYR A 129 4.72 2.57 -5.35
CA TYR A 129 6.15 2.71 -5.59
C TYR A 129 6.83 3.69 -4.64
N GLU A 130 6.13 4.70 -4.12
CA GLU A 130 6.64 5.56 -3.04
C GLU A 130 6.94 4.74 -1.79
N LEU A 131 6.07 3.79 -1.41
CA LEU A 131 6.35 2.86 -0.32
C LEU A 131 7.59 2.00 -0.63
N SER A 132 7.67 1.38 -1.83
CA SER A 132 8.86 0.61 -2.24
C SER A 132 10.15 1.41 -2.12
N GLN A 133 10.14 2.65 -2.64
CA GLN A 133 11.28 3.55 -2.58
C GLN A 133 11.69 3.89 -1.15
N GLN A 134 10.72 4.18 -0.27
CA GLN A 134 11.02 4.49 1.12
C GLN A 134 11.49 3.28 1.94
N MET A 135 11.13 2.06 1.52
CA MET A 135 11.71 0.81 2.04
C MET A 135 13.13 0.54 1.53
N GLY A 136 13.69 1.39 0.67
CA GLY A 136 15.05 1.21 0.14
C GLY A 136 15.11 0.50 -1.21
N VAL A 137 13.97 0.16 -1.82
CA VAL A 137 13.96 -0.42 -3.18
C VAL A 137 14.09 0.71 -4.21
N SER A 138 15.26 0.80 -4.82
CA SER A 138 15.52 1.77 -5.88
C SER A 138 14.58 1.53 -7.07
N PRO A 139 13.98 2.58 -7.67
CA PRO A 139 13.22 2.47 -8.92
C PRO A 139 14.01 1.85 -10.08
N TRP A 140 15.34 1.77 -9.94
CA TRP A 140 16.27 1.21 -10.92
C TRP A 140 16.67 -0.24 -10.64
N TYR A 141 16.08 -0.94 -9.66
CA TYR A 141 16.53 -2.27 -9.28
C TYR A 141 16.44 -3.28 -10.45
N ASP A 142 15.37 -3.22 -11.26
CA ASP A 142 15.21 -4.06 -12.46
C ASP A 142 16.03 -3.55 -13.68
N TRP A 143 16.58 -2.34 -13.64
CA TRP A 143 17.20 -1.67 -14.79
C TRP A 143 18.70 -1.40 -14.66
N ALA A 144 19.26 -1.44 -13.45
CA ALA A 144 20.65 -1.06 -13.19
C ALA A 144 21.32 -1.85 -12.03
N ASP A 145 20.79 -3.03 -11.67
CA ASP A 145 21.34 -3.92 -10.63
C ASP A 145 21.64 -3.21 -9.28
N VAL A 146 20.83 -2.19 -8.93
CA VAL A 146 21.04 -1.44 -7.68
C VAL A 146 20.66 -2.35 -6.51
N PRO A 147 21.59 -2.61 -5.56
CA PRO A 147 21.30 -3.47 -4.42
C PRO A 147 20.19 -2.85 -3.57
N VAL A 148 19.32 -3.72 -3.06
CA VAL A 148 18.33 -3.38 -2.05
C VAL A 148 19.03 -3.41 -0.69
N GLU A 149 18.95 -2.31 0.07
CA GLU A 149 19.56 -2.16 1.40
C GLU A 149 18.60 -2.49 2.55
#